data_AF-A0A958U9X5-F1
#
_entry.id   AF-A0A958U9X5-F1
#
_cell.length_a   1.000
_cell.length_b   1.000
_cell.length_c   1.000
_cell.angle_alpha   90.00
_cell.angle_beta   90.00
_cell.angle_gamma   90.00
#
_symmetry.space_group_name_H-M   'P 1'
#
loop_
_entity.id
_entity.type
_entity.pdbx_description
1 polymer ?
#
loop_
_entity_poly.entity_id
_entity_poly.type
_entity_poly.pdbx_seq_one_letter_code
_entity_poly.pdbx_strand_id
1 'polypeptide(L)'
;LYFKKRNLFILVFTITLLLGVINLVSFSWVYLSLEVIHIKVQIIPFIILLIFFYILREDLIAYYRTPENEKQRNFENLKNRFKNNFENLSDKEINSKLNENLVPEAIEALKEIKSSRKNET
;
A
#
# COMPACT_ATOMS: atom_id res chain seq x y z
N LEU A 1 -16.12 23.41 8.59
CA LEU A 1 -16.86 22.32 9.28
C LEU A 1 -17.10 21.08 8.41
N TYR A 2 -17.39 21.26 7.10
CA TYR A 2 -17.74 20.18 6.16
C TYR A 2 -16.65 19.10 6.00
N PHE A 3 -15.37 19.48 5.88
CA PHE A 3 -14.27 18.53 5.67
C PHE A 3 -13.89 17.70 6.90
N LYS A 4 -13.99 18.25 8.12
CA LYS A 4 -13.65 17.53 9.36
C LYS A 4 -14.67 16.43 9.70
N LYS A 5 -15.89 16.53 9.18
CA LYS A 5 -16.96 15.53 9.33
C LYS A 5 -16.99 14.49 8.21
N ARG A 6 -16.30 14.70 7.08
CA ARG A 6 -16.32 13.78 5.93
C ARG A 6 -15.79 12.40 6.31
N ASN A 7 -14.62 12.33 6.95
CA ASN A 7 -14.01 11.06 7.34
C ASN A 7 -14.85 10.33 8.42
N LEU A 8 -15.42 11.09 9.36
CA LEU A 8 -16.32 10.53 10.36
C LEU A 8 -17.60 9.97 9.72
N PHE A 9 -18.18 10.70 8.77
CA PHE A 9 -19.33 10.23 8.00
C PHE A 9 -19.00 8.96 7.22
N ILE A 10 -17.88 8.94 6.49
CA ILE A 10 -17.44 7.75 5.74
C ILE A 10 -17.30 6.56 6.69
N LEU A 11 -16.60 6.74 7.82
CA LEU A 11 -16.41 5.68 8.82
C LEU A 11 -17.75 5.14 9.36
N VAL A 12 -18.60 6.03 9.87
CA VAL A 12 -19.90 5.65 10.44
C VAL A 12 -20.78 4.99 9.38
N PHE A 13 -20.84 5.55 8.17
CA PHE A 13 -21.65 5.05 7.08
C PHE A 13 -21.16 3.68 6.60
N THR A 14 -19.84 3.47 6.45
CA THR A 14 -19.25 2.17 6.11
C THR A 14 -19.56 1.13 7.18
N ILE A 15 -19.37 1.44 8.46
CA ILE A 15 -19.68 0.51 9.56
C ILE A 15 -21.15 0.13 9.51
N THR A 16 -22.03 1.12 9.38
CA THR A 16 -23.46 0.87 9.32
C THR A 16 -23.76 -0.05 8.13
N LEU A 17 -23.23 0.22 6.93
CA LEU A 17 -23.45 -0.62 5.75
C LEU A 17 -22.96 -2.06 5.96
N LEU A 18 -21.78 -2.25 6.57
CA LEU A 18 -21.26 -3.57 6.89
C LEU A 18 -22.18 -4.33 7.83
N LEU A 19 -22.67 -3.68 8.88
CA LEU A 19 -23.66 -4.26 9.80
C LEU A 19 -24.97 -4.62 9.08
N GLY A 20 -25.37 -3.83 8.09
CA GLY A 20 -26.53 -4.13 7.25
C GLY A 20 -26.34 -5.36 6.37
N VAL A 21 -25.16 -5.50 5.76
CA VAL A 21 -24.82 -6.66 4.94
C VAL A 21 -24.97 -7.96 5.72
N ILE A 22 -24.50 -8.00 6.98
CA ILE A 22 -24.61 -9.18 7.85
C ILE A 22 -25.92 -9.27 8.64
N ASN A 23 -26.94 -8.51 8.23
CA ASN A 23 -28.28 -8.54 8.83
C ASN A 23 -28.34 -8.16 10.32
N LEU A 24 -27.40 -7.35 10.81
CA LEU A 24 -27.42 -6.81 12.18
C LEU A 24 -28.20 -5.49 12.27
N VAL A 25 -28.32 -4.75 11.17
CA VAL A 25 -29.06 -3.49 11.08
C VAL A 25 -29.90 -3.48 9.80
N SER A 26 -31.16 -3.09 9.89
CA SER A 26 -32.03 -2.98 8.72
C SER A 26 -32.04 -1.55 8.17
N PHE A 27 -31.73 -1.42 6.87
CA PHE A 27 -31.67 -0.13 6.16
C PHE A 27 -32.92 0.21 5.37
N SER A 28 -33.73 -0.80 5.06
CA SER A 28 -34.90 -0.68 4.22
C SER A 28 -36.05 -1.47 4.83
N TRP A 29 -37.26 -1.00 4.55
CA TRP A 29 -38.50 -1.71 4.84
C TRP A 29 -38.64 -2.99 4.00
N VAL A 30 -37.93 -3.04 2.86
CA VAL A 30 -37.83 -4.20 2.00
C VAL A 30 -36.70 -5.10 2.51
N TYR A 31 -37.04 -6.35 2.84
CA TYR A 31 -36.08 -7.36 3.28
C TYR A 31 -35.80 -8.33 2.14
N LEU A 32 -34.64 -8.18 1.50
CA LEU A 32 -34.14 -9.09 0.47
C LEU A 32 -32.77 -9.61 0.91
N SER A 33 -32.67 -10.91 1.15
CA SER A 33 -31.43 -11.55 1.60
C SER A 33 -31.11 -12.80 0.79
N LEU A 34 -29.83 -13.03 0.55
CA LEU A 34 -29.29 -14.29 0.03
C LEU A 34 -28.58 -15.02 1.15
N GLU A 35 -28.72 -16.34 1.19
CA GLU A 35 -27.99 -17.17 2.15
C GLU A 35 -26.66 -17.63 1.52
N VAL A 36 -25.55 -17.32 2.19
CA VAL A 36 -24.20 -17.73 1.80
C VAL A 36 -23.56 -18.38 3.01
N ILE A 37 -23.32 -19.70 2.95
CA ILE A 37 -22.64 -20.47 4.00
C ILE A 37 -23.21 -20.12 5.40
N HIS A 38 -24.53 -20.27 5.57
CA HIS A 38 -25.29 -19.97 6.80
C HIS A 38 -25.33 -18.50 7.24
N ILE A 39 -24.79 -17.57 6.45
CA ILE A 39 -24.88 -16.13 6.70
C ILE A 39 -25.93 -15.56 5.76
N LYS A 40 -26.94 -14.88 6.32
CA LYS A 40 -27.92 -14.12 5.53
C LYS A 40 -27.33 -12.76 5.17
N VAL A 41 -27.04 -12.60 3.89
CA VAL A 41 -26.49 -11.37 3.32
C VAL A 41 -27.63 -10.53 2.77
N GLN A 42 -27.86 -9.33 3.31
CA GLN A 42 -28.87 -8.42 2.76
C GLN A 42 -28.38 -7.82 1.43
N ILE A 43 -29.18 -7.96 0.37
CA ILE A 43 -28.82 -7.54 -0.99
C ILE A 43 -28.73 -6.02 -1.08
N ILE A 44 -29.68 -5.27 -0.51
CA ILE A 44 -29.74 -3.81 -0.66
C ILE A 44 -28.51 -3.13 -0.02
N PRO A 45 -28.16 -3.38 1.26
CA PRO A 45 -26.93 -2.85 1.86
C PRO A 45 -25.68 -3.26 1.09
N PHE A 46 -25.65 -4.49 0.56
CA PHE A 46 -24.52 -4.98 -0.22
C PHE A 46 -24.32 -4.18 -1.52
N ILE A 47 -25.40 -3.93 -2.28
CA ILE A 47 -25.34 -3.11 -3.50
C ILE A 47 -24.94 -1.67 -3.18
N ILE A 48 -25.49 -1.07 -2.11
CA ILE A 48 -25.11 0.29 -1.68
C ILE A 48 -23.64 0.33 -1.29
N LEU A 49 -23.13 -0.70 -0.60
CA LEU A 49 -21.73 -0.81 -0.23
C LEU A 49 -20.82 -0.86 -1.47
N LEU A 50 -21.19 -1.61 -2.51
CA LEU A 50 -20.44 -1.64 -3.77
C LEU A 50 -20.39 -0.27 -4.45
N ILE A 51 -21.53 0.43 -4.54
CA ILE A 51 -21.59 1.78 -5.12
C ILE A 51 -20.74 2.75 -4.29
N PHE A 52 -20.82 2.67 -2.97
CA PHE A 52 -20.07 3.52 -2.06
C PHE A 52 -18.55 3.32 -2.22
N PHE A 53 -18.10 2.07 -2.31
CA PHE A 53 -16.71 1.75 -2.61
C PHE A 53 -16.28 2.26 -3.98
N TYR A 54 -17.14 2.15 -5.00
CA TYR A 54 -16.84 2.66 -6.33
C TYR A 54 -16.62 4.18 -6.34
N ILE A 55 -17.44 4.93 -5.60
CA ILE A 55 -17.32 6.39 -5.47
C ILE A 55 -16.05 6.78 -4.72
N LEU A 56 -15.72 6.06 -3.64
CA LEU A 56 -14.56 6.37 -2.79
C LEU A 56 -13.25 5.73 -3.26
N ARG A 57 -13.23 5.01 -4.39
CA ARG A 57 -12.06 4.23 -4.81
C ARG A 57 -10.78 5.06 -4.89
N GLU A 58 -10.87 6.29 -5.41
CA GLU A 58 -9.69 7.15 -5.58
C GLU A 58 -9.16 7.64 -4.23
N ASP A 59 -10.05 8.01 -3.30
CA ASP A 59 -9.70 8.40 -1.94
C ASP A 59 -9.08 7.23 -1.16
N LEU A 60 -9.61 6.01 -1.32
CA LEU A 60 -9.07 4.79 -0.71
C LEU A 60 -7.70 4.44 -1.28
N ILE A 61 -7.56 4.46 -2.61
CA ILE A 61 -6.27 4.22 -3.29
C ILE A 61 -5.24 5.27 -2.85
N ALA A 62 -5.64 6.54 -2.73
CA ALA A 62 -4.77 7.61 -2.25
C ALA A 62 -4.35 7.40 -0.78
N TYR A 63 -5.26 6.91 0.07
CA TYR A 63 -4.95 6.57 1.46
C TYR A 63 -3.94 5.43 1.58
N TYR A 64 -4.01 4.43 0.69
CA TYR A 64 -3.07 3.30 0.67
C TYR A 64 -1.81 3.53 -0.19
N ARG A 65 -1.73 4.63 -0.95
CA ARG A 65 -0.49 4.99 -1.65
C ARG A 65 0.54 5.38 -0.61
N THR A 66 1.58 4.56 -0.45
CA THR A 66 2.81 4.95 0.24
C THR A 66 3.28 6.27 -0.37
N PRO A 67 3.37 7.35 0.42
CA PRO A 67 3.73 8.65 -0.12
C PRO A 67 5.13 8.57 -0.73
N GLU A 68 5.37 9.30 -1.82
CA GLU A 68 6.62 9.17 -2.59
C GLU A 68 7.87 9.40 -1.75
N ASN A 69 7.77 10.28 -0.74
CA ASN A 69 8.81 10.51 0.26
C ASN A 69 9.16 9.25 1.08
N GLU A 70 8.19 8.41 1.43
CA GLU A 70 8.43 7.14 2.12
C GLU A 70 9.03 6.10 1.19
N LYS A 71 8.62 6.06 -0.08
CA LYS A 71 9.26 5.19 -1.09
C LYS A 71 10.72 5.57 -1.29
N GLN A 72 11.00 6.87 -1.48
CA GLN A 72 12.36 7.39 -1.60
C GLN A 72 13.19 7.09 -0.34
N ARG A 73 12.62 7.29 0.85
CA ARG A 73 13.29 7.00 2.12
C ARG A 73 13.58 5.51 2.28
N ASN A 74 12.65 4.65 1.89
CA ASN A 74 12.87 3.19 1.92
C ASN A 74 13.95 2.76 0.93
N PHE A 75 13.93 3.32 -0.27
CA PHE A 75 14.97 3.11 -1.28
C PHE A 75 16.36 3.50 -0.76
N GLU A 76 16.50 4.72 -0.22
CA GLU A 76 17.75 5.19 0.38
C GLU A 76 18.20 4.34 1.58
N ASN A 77 17.27 3.91 2.44
CA ASN A 77 17.58 3.03 3.57
C ASN A 77 18.12 1.66 3.11
N LEU A 78 17.50 1.07 2.09
CA LEU A 78 17.93 -0.20 1.49
C LEU A 78 19.28 -0.04 0.79
N LYS A 79 19.46 1.02 -0.01
CA LYS A 79 20.73 1.37 -0.66
C LYS A 79 21.86 1.48 0.37
N ASN A 80 21.64 2.20 1.47
CA ASN A 80 22.64 2.35 2.54
C ASN A 80 23.01 1.02 3.21
N ARG A 81 22.03 0.13 3.42
CA ARG A 81 22.32 -1.23 3.92
C ARG A 81 23.18 -2.02 2.96
N PHE A 82 22.87 -1.97 1.66
CA PHE A 82 23.69 -2.60 0.64
C PHE A 82 25.10 -2.01 0.59
N LYS A 83 25.23 -0.68 0.72
CA LYS A 83 26.53 0.00 0.76
C LYS A 83 27.41 -0.54 1.89
N ASN A 84 26.88 -0.64 3.11
CA ASN A 84 27.61 -1.20 4.25
C ASN A 84 28.01 -2.67 4.02
N ASN A 85 27.15 -3.47 3.38
CA ASN A 85 27.45 -4.86 3.08
C ASN A 85 28.52 -5.02 1.99
N PHE A 86 28.65 -4.03 1.10
CA PHE A 86 29.56 -4.07 -0.05
C PHE A 86 30.85 -3.28 0.16
N GLU A 87 30.97 -2.54 1.26
CA GLU A 87 32.10 -1.66 1.57
C GLU A 87 33.44 -2.41 1.58
N ASN A 88 33.44 -3.65 2.07
CA ASN A 88 34.62 -4.51 2.16
C ASN A 88 34.95 -5.31 0.90
N LEU A 89 34.13 -5.21 -0.16
CA LEU A 89 34.38 -5.95 -1.40
C LEU A 89 35.51 -5.31 -2.20
N SER A 90 36.38 -6.12 -2.79
CA SER A 90 37.38 -5.67 -3.75
C SER A 90 36.73 -5.21 -5.06
N ASP A 91 37.45 -4.42 -5.86
CA ASP A 91 36.91 -3.92 -7.14
C ASP A 91 36.58 -5.04 -8.13
N LYS A 92 37.31 -6.16 -8.07
CA LYS A 92 37.03 -7.35 -8.86
C LYS A 92 35.69 -7.99 -8.45
N GLU A 93 35.42 -8.06 -7.14
CA GLU A 93 34.16 -8.58 -6.60
C GLU A 93 32.98 -7.65 -6.90
N ILE A 94 33.18 -6.33 -6.81
CA ILE A 94 32.16 -5.34 -7.19
C ILE A 94 31.77 -5.49 -8.66
N ASN A 95 32.76 -5.62 -9.56
CA ASN A 95 32.50 -5.82 -10.99
C ASN A 95 31.79 -7.15 -11.26
N SER A 96 32.13 -8.21 -10.52
CA SER A 96 31.43 -9.49 -10.61
C SER A 96 29.98 -9.36 -10.19
N LYS A 97 29.71 -8.71 -9.06
CA LYS A 97 28.34 -8.51 -8.54
C LYS A 97 27.48 -7.60 -9.43
N LEU A 98 28.08 -6.61 -10.07
CA LEU A 98 27.36 -5.74 -11.01
C LEU A 98 26.85 -6.49 -12.26
N ASN A 99 27.41 -7.67 -12.57
CA ASN A 99 26.95 -8.52 -13.66
C ASN A 99 25.87 -9.53 -13.23
N GLU A 100 25.51 -9.57 -11.94
CA GLU A 100 24.42 -10.41 -11.43
C GLU A 100 23.07 -9.67 -11.53
N ASN A 101 21.97 -10.43 -11.49
CA ASN A 101 20.63 -9.85 -11.48
C ASN A 101 20.27 -9.34 -10.06
N LEU A 102 20.71 -8.13 -9.74
CA LEU A 102 20.52 -7.49 -8.44
C LEU A 102 19.32 -6.54 -8.44
N VAL A 103 18.79 -6.28 -7.24
CA VAL A 103 17.76 -5.25 -7.04
C VAL A 103 18.35 -3.83 -7.30
N PRO A 104 17.54 -2.86 -7.76
CA PRO A 104 18.02 -1.53 -8.15
C PRO A 104 18.83 -0.81 -7.05
N GLU A 105 18.41 -0.93 -5.78
CA GLU A 105 19.07 -0.35 -4.62
C GLU A 105 20.50 -0.88 -4.44
N ALA A 106 20.70 -2.17 -4.70
CA ALA A 106 22.01 -2.81 -4.60
C ALA A 106 22.92 -2.39 -5.77
N ILE A 107 22.36 -2.23 -6.97
CA ILE A 107 23.09 -1.73 -8.14
C ILE A 107 23.57 -0.29 -7.91
N GLU A 108 22.71 0.59 -7.38
CA GLU A 108 23.11 1.96 -7.05
C GLU A 108 24.18 2.01 -5.97
N ALA A 109 24.05 1.21 -4.91
CA ALA A 109 25.06 1.11 -3.86
C ALA A 109 26.44 0.71 -4.42
N LEU A 110 26.49 -0.30 -5.29
CA LEU A 110 27.73 -0.73 -5.94
C LEU A 110 28.32 0.34 -6.86
N LYS A 111 27.47 1.06 -7.61
CA LYS A 111 27.90 2.19 -8.46
C LYS A 111 28.50 3.33 -7.63
N GLU A 112 27.87 3.70 -6.51
CA GLU A 112 28.38 4.73 -5.60
C GLU A 112 29.72 4.35 -4.96
N ILE A 113 29.89 3.09 -4.54
CA ILE A 113 31.17 2.63 -3.96
C ILE A 113 32.28 2.72 -5.02
N LYS A 114 32.00 2.25 -6.23
CA LYS A 114 32.95 2.28 -7.34
C LYS A 114 33.34 3.70 -7.75
N SER A 115 32.39 4.64 -7.77
CA SER A 115 32.68 6.04 -8.09
C SER A 115 33.48 6.73 -6.98
N SER A 116 33.16 6.45 -5.71
CA SER A 116 33.87 7.02 -4.56
C SER A 116 35.35 6.61 -4.56
N ARG A 117 35.64 5.32 -4.77
CA ARG A 117 37.02 4.81 -4.85
C ARG A 117 37.81 5.41 -6.01
N LYS A 118 37.17 5.57 -7.17
CA LYS A 118 37.82 6.19 -8.35
C LYS A 118 38.19 7.65 -8.12
N ASN A 119 37.45 8.37 -7.27
CA ASN A 119 37.75 9.76 -6.95
C ASN A 119 38.83 9.92 -5.86
N GLU A 120 39.14 8.85 -5.12
CA GLU A 120 40.19 8.81 -4.09
C GLU A 120 41.56 8.36 -4.64
N THR A 121 41.64 8.00 -5.93
CA THR A 121 42.88 7.57 -6.63
C THR A 121 43.35 8.63 -7.61
#